data_AF-A0A531KGI5-F1
#
_entry.id   AF-A0A531KGI5-F1
#
_cell.length_a   1.000
_cell.length_b   1.000
_cell.length_c   1.000
_cell.angle_alpha   90.00
_cell.angle_beta   90.00
_cell.angle_gamma   90.00
#
_symmetry.space_group_name_H-M   'P 1'
#
loop_
_entity.id
_entity.type
_entity.pdbx_description
1 polymer ?
#
loop_
_entity_poly.entity_id
_entity_poly.type
_entity_poly.pdbx_seq_one_letter_code
_entity_poly.pdbx_strand_id
1 'polypeptide(L)'
;MRLLKKLVGVALVLGAAGAVAGWFLSAPVRLDSETLAQLGPGDAARGKRIFYAGGCTSCHARPGAQGDARLQLAGGLELKTPFGIFVPPNIS
;
A
#
# COMPACT_ATOMS: atom_id res chain seq x y z
N MET A 1 34.91 15.51 -30.14
CA MET A 1 34.93 14.51 -29.03
C MET A 1 34.95 15.12 -27.63
N ARG A 2 35.74 16.17 -27.32
CA ARG A 2 35.79 16.78 -25.96
C ARG A 2 34.47 17.42 -25.51
N LEU A 3 33.76 18.12 -26.39
CA LEU A 3 32.47 18.75 -26.06
C LEU A 3 31.38 17.72 -25.74
N LEU A 4 31.28 16.65 -26.55
CA LEU A 4 30.33 15.55 -26.30
C LEU A 4 30.57 14.89 -24.93
N LYS A 5 31.83 14.64 -24.54
CA LYS A 5 32.17 14.12 -23.21
C LYS A 5 31.72 15.04 -22.07
N LYS A 6 31.82 16.37 -22.25
CA LYS A 6 31.33 17.36 -21.28
C LYS A 6 29.80 17.35 -21.19
N LEU A 7 29.10 17.30 -22.32
CA LEU A 7 27.63 17.25 -22.35
C LEU A 7 27.08 15.98 -21.69
N VAL A 8 27.70 14.83 -21.96
CA VAL A 8 27.36 13.56 -21.30
C VAL A 8 27.60 13.67 -19.79
N GLY A 9 28.73 14.26 -19.37
CA GLY A 9 29.01 14.49 -17.95
C GLY A 9 27.95 15.37 -17.26
N VAL A 10 27.56 16.48 -17.89
CA VAL A 10 26.50 17.37 -17.36
C VAL A 10 25.16 16.64 -17.28
N ALA A 11 24.77 15.89 -18.31
CA ALA A 11 23.52 15.14 -18.32
C ALA A 11 23.48 14.08 -17.20
N LEU A 12 24.59 13.39 -16.94
CA LEU A 12 24.69 12.43 -15.84
C LEU A 12 24.57 13.11 -14.47
N VAL A 13 25.22 14.25 -14.27
CA VAL A 13 25.12 15.00 -13.01
C VAL A 13 23.69 15.50 -12.78
N LEU A 14 23.06 16.07 -13.81
CA LEU A 14 21.67 16.53 -13.71
C LEU A 14 20.70 15.36 -13.50
N GLY A 15 20.92 14.23 -14.17
CA GLY A 15 20.14 13.01 -13.97
C GLY A 15 20.26 12.47 -12.55
N ALA A 16 21.47 12.40 -12.01
CA ALA A 16 21.71 11.97 -10.63
C ALA A 16 21.08 12.93 -9.61
N ALA A 17 21.26 14.24 -9.80
CA ALA A 17 20.64 15.25 -8.93
C ALA A 17 19.11 15.17 -8.98
N GLY A 18 18.54 14.99 -10.17
CA GLY A 18 17.11 14.79 -10.36
C GLY A 18 16.60 13.52 -9.69
N ALA A 19 17.33 12.40 -9.79
CA ALA A 19 16.98 11.15 -9.14
C ALA A 19 17.03 11.26 -7.61
N VAL A 20 18.06 11.93 -7.06
CA VAL A 20 18.17 12.19 -5.62
C VAL A 20 17.03 13.08 -5.14
N ALA A 21 16.76 14.19 -5.83
CA ALA A 21 15.65 15.08 -5.48
C ALA A 21 14.31 14.37 -5.57
N GLY A 22 14.07 13.63 -6.66
CA GLY A 22 12.87 12.83 -6.85
C GLY A 22 12.66 11.84 -5.72
N TRP A 23 13.71 11.10 -5.34
CA TRP A 23 13.65 10.18 -4.21
C TRP A 23 13.34 10.90 -2.90
N PHE A 24 14.02 12.01 -2.58
CA PHE A 24 13.77 12.75 -1.34
C PHE A 24 12.33 13.30 -1.26
N LEU A 25 11.77 13.76 -2.38
CA LEU A 25 10.40 14.27 -2.41
C LEU A 25 9.35 13.16 -2.36
N SER A 26 9.64 11.97 -2.88
CA SER A 26 8.69 10.85 -2.94
C SER A 26 8.94 9.75 -1.90
N ALA A 27 10.00 9.87 -1.09
CA ALA A 27 10.34 8.85 -0.11
C ALA A 27 9.21 8.71 0.93
N PRO A 28 8.85 7.49 1.30
CA PRO A 28 7.84 7.27 2.33
C PRO A 28 8.36 7.80 3.68
N VAL A 29 7.52 8.56 4.38
CA VAL A 29 7.77 8.89 5.78
C VAL A 29 7.59 7.60 6.59
N ARG A 30 8.64 7.19 7.29
CA ARG A 30 8.58 6.05 8.21
C ARG A 30 8.26 6.54 9.61
N LEU A 31 7.44 5.78 10.33
CA LEU A 31 7.25 5.97 11.76
C LEU A 31 8.41 5.27 12.48
N ASP A 32 9.08 5.98 13.38
CA ASP A 32 10.09 5.38 14.26
C ASP A 32 9.42 4.52 15.35
N SER A 33 10.22 3.68 16.00
CA SER A 33 9.73 2.74 17.01
C SER A 33 9.13 3.44 18.24
N GLU A 34 9.63 4.63 18.59
CA GLU A 34 9.12 5.40 19.71
C GLU A 34 7.72 5.94 19.41
N THR A 35 7.53 6.54 18.24
CA THR A 35 6.24 7.02 17.74
C THR A 35 5.22 5.88 17.71
N LEU A 36 5.62 4.71 17.19
CA LEU A 36 4.75 3.52 17.17
C LEU A 36 4.36 3.07 18.59
N ALA A 37 5.30 3.08 19.54
CA ALA A 37 5.01 2.71 20.92
C ALA A 37 4.04 3.69 21.60
N GLN A 38 4.06 4.97 21.23
CA GLN A 38 3.16 6.00 21.77
C GLN A 38 1.72 5.93 21.24
N LEU A 39 1.47 5.25 20.11
CA LEU A 39 0.13 5.18 19.50
C LEU A 39 -0.90 4.41 20.35
N GLY A 40 -0.46 3.64 21.34
CA GLY A 40 -1.32 2.84 22.21
C GLY A 40 -2.10 1.75 21.44
N PRO A 41 -3.03 1.04 22.09
CA PRO A 41 -3.88 0.08 21.42
C PRO A 41 -4.88 0.79 20.49
N GLY A 42 -5.19 0.16 19.36
CA GLY A 42 -6.21 0.65 18.45
C GLY A 42 -7.61 0.66 19.09
N ASP A 43 -8.47 1.55 18.58
CA ASP A 43 -9.87 1.68 19.01
C ASP A 43 -10.79 1.00 17.99
N ALA A 44 -11.44 -0.09 18.41
CA ALA A 44 -12.33 -0.87 17.55
C ALA A 44 -13.56 -0.07 17.08
N ALA A 45 -14.09 0.86 17.88
CA ALA A 45 -15.23 1.70 17.47
C ALA A 45 -14.82 2.69 16.39
N ARG A 46 -13.61 3.26 16.49
CA ARG A 46 -13.04 4.08 15.40
C ARG A 46 -12.73 3.24 14.17
N GLY A 47 -12.15 2.05 14.35
CA GLY A 47 -11.85 1.10 13.28
C GLY A 47 -13.09 0.63 12.52
N LYS A 48 -14.21 0.41 13.22
CA LYS A 48 -15.50 0.01 12.63
C LYS A 48 -15.93 0.95 11.51
N ARG A 49 -15.74 2.28 11.67
CA ARG A 49 -16.08 3.24 10.60
C ARG A 49 -15.24 3.04 9.35
N ILE A 50 -13.93 2.84 9.50
CA ILE A 50 -13.01 2.60 8.38
C ILE A 50 -13.33 1.26 7.72
N PHE A 51 -13.63 0.22 8.51
CA PHE A 51 -13.97 -1.11 8.02
C PHE A 51 -15.15 -1.10 7.05
N TYR A 52 -16.22 -0.37 7.39
CA TYR A 52 -17.37 -0.23 6.49
C TYR A 52 -17.09 0.71 5.32
N ALA A 53 -16.41 1.84 5.55
CA ALA A 53 -16.08 2.79 4.49
C ALA A 53 -15.15 2.19 3.42
N GLY A 54 -14.16 1.40 3.84
CA GLY A 54 -13.26 0.66 2.96
C GLY A 54 -13.87 -0.61 2.38
N GLY A 55 -15.09 -0.97 2.80
CA GLY A 55 -15.82 -2.12 2.28
C GLY A 55 -15.10 -3.46 2.47
N CYS A 56 -14.39 -3.66 3.59
CA CYS A 56 -13.47 -4.81 3.77
C CYS A 56 -14.11 -6.18 3.46
N THR A 57 -15.39 -6.35 3.78
CA THR A 57 -16.14 -7.60 3.54
C THR A 57 -16.48 -7.85 2.06
N SER A 58 -16.24 -6.91 1.15
CA SER A 58 -16.53 -7.09 -0.28
C SER A 58 -15.56 -8.08 -0.92
N CYS A 59 -14.30 -8.05 -0.47
CA CYS A 59 -13.22 -8.90 -0.98
C CYS A 59 -12.83 -10.00 0.01
N HIS A 60 -12.86 -9.71 1.32
CA HIS A 60 -12.33 -10.63 2.32
C HIS A 60 -13.38 -11.54 2.97
N ALA A 61 -14.67 -11.38 2.69
CA ALA A 61 -15.64 -12.37 3.14
C ALA A 61 -15.49 -13.67 2.35
N ARG A 62 -15.73 -14.81 3.02
CA ARG A 62 -15.81 -16.11 2.33
C ARG A 62 -16.87 -16.03 1.20
N PRO A 63 -16.61 -16.64 0.02
CA PRO A 63 -17.61 -16.73 -1.03
C PRO A 63 -18.96 -17.26 -0.51
N GLY A 64 -20.04 -16.56 -0.84
CA GLY A 64 -21.41 -16.93 -0.42
C GLY A 64 -21.75 -16.62 1.04
N ALA A 65 -20.87 -16.00 1.82
CA ALA A 65 -21.18 -15.61 3.20
C ALA A 65 -22.28 -14.54 3.26
N GLN A 66 -23.19 -14.68 4.22
CA GLN A 66 -24.32 -13.78 4.44
C GLN A 66 -24.40 -13.35 5.91
N GLY A 67 -25.04 -12.20 6.16
CA GLY A 67 -25.15 -11.63 7.50
C GLY A 67 -23.79 -11.51 8.19
N ASP A 68 -23.75 -11.89 9.48
CA ASP A 68 -22.55 -11.80 10.31
C ASP A 68 -21.44 -12.76 9.88
N ALA A 69 -21.73 -13.80 9.09
CA ALA A 69 -20.69 -14.68 8.55
C ALA A 69 -19.70 -13.92 7.65
N ARG A 70 -20.11 -12.79 7.07
CA ARG A 70 -19.21 -11.91 6.31
C ARG A 70 -18.13 -11.26 7.16
N LEU A 71 -18.32 -11.15 8.47
CA LEU A 71 -17.39 -10.54 9.41
C LEU A 71 -16.27 -11.50 9.87
N GLN A 72 -16.29 -12.77 9.44
CA GLN A 72 -15.20 -13.72 9.68
C GLN A 72 -13.95 -13.43 8.83
N LEU A 73 -14.11 -12.68 7.72
CA LEU A 73 -13.01 -12.19 6.88
C LEU A 73 -12.00 -13.25 6.39
N ALA A 74 -12.45 -14.49 6.22
CA ALA A 74 -11.61 -15.64 5.90
C ALA A 74 -10.94 -15.59 4.51
N GLY A 75 -11.30 -14.61 3.65
CA GLY A 75 -10.79 -14.48 2.30
C GLY A 75 -11.33 -15.55 1.33
N GLY A 76 -10.61 -15.75 0.23
CA GLY A 76 -10.90 -16.83 -0.73
C GLY A 76 -11.82 -16.44 -1.89
N LEU A 77 -12.18 -15.17 -2.04
CA LEU A 77 -12.96 -14.72 -3.19
C LEU A 77 -12.12 -14.69 -4.47
N GLU A 78 -12.52 -15.44 -5.49
CA GLU A 78 -11.85 -15.39 -6.79
C GLU A 78 -12.25 -14.13 -7.57
N LEU A 79 -11.32 -13.19 -7.67
CA LEU A 79 -11.45 -11.97 -8.47
C LEU A 79 -10.84 -12.22 -9.85
N LYS A 80 -11.70 -12.41 -10.86
CA LYS A 80 -11.29 -12.57 -12.25
C LYS A 80 -10.92 -11.21 -12.85
N THR A 81 -9.67 -11.05 -13.26
CA THR A 81 -9.15 -9.81 -13.85
C THR A 81 -8.47 -10.09 -15.20
N PRO A 82 -8.16 -9.06 -16.02
CA PRO A 82 -7.35 -9.23 -17.22
C PRO A 82 -5.94 -9.79 -16.97
N PHE A 83 -5.46 -9.76 -15.72
CA PHE A 83 -4.13 -10.21 -15.33
C PHE A 83 -4.13 -11.59 -14.64
N GLY A 84 -5.29 -12.26 -14.57
CA GLY A 84 -5.46 -13.55 -13.91
C GLY A 84 -6.45 -13.50 -12.75
N ILE A 85 -6.44 -14.57 -11.94
CA ILE A 85 -7.31 -14.71 -10.76
C ILE A 85 -6.53 -14.24 -9.53
N PHE A 86 -7.08 -13.23 -8.85
CA PHE A 86 -6.59 -12.80 -7.55
C PHE A 86 -7.50 -13.37 -6.45
N VAL A 87 -6.89 -13.82 -5.36
CA VAL A 87 -7.61 -14.38 -4.21
C VAL A 87 -7.23 -13.57 -2.97
N PRO A 88 -8.13 -12.72 -2.44
CA PRO A 88 -7.87 -11.97 -1.22
C PRO A 88 -7.61 -12.92 -0.04
N PRO A 89 -6.58 -12.66 0.78
CA PRO A 89 -6.23 -13.51 1.91
C PRO A 89 -7.20 -13.33 3.09
N ASN A 90 -7.01 -14.17 4.10
CA ASN A 90 -7.61 -13.96 5.42
C ASN A 90 -7.01 -12.70 6.08
N ILE A 91 -7.85 -11.84 6.67
CA ILE A 91 -7.45 -10.63 7.42
C ILE A 91 -8.03 -10.57 8.84
N SER A 92 -8.57 -11.68 9.35
CA SER A 92 -8.98 -11.82 10.76
C SER A 92 -7.82 -12.27 11.63
#